data_AF-A0A7R9Z1D0-F1
#
_entry.id   AF-A0A7R9Z1D0-F1
#
_cell.length_a   1.000
_cell.length_b   1.000
_cell.length_c   1.000
_cell.angle_alpha   90.00
_cell.angle_beta   90.00
_cell.angle_gamma   90.00
#
_symmetry.space_group_name_H-M   'P 1'
#
loop_
_entity.id
_entity.type
_entity.pdbx_description
1 polymer ?
#
loop_
_entity_poly.entity_id
_entity_poly.type
_entity_poly.pdbx_seq_one_letter_code
_entity_poly.pdbx_strand_id
1 'polypeptide(L)'
;HGDAHGGNIYFTGGNGDDNVEEVGLLDWQTYSYGNPIGDVASVLFNCLSKSDFIDHREDLMDAYIQALRRRGVEAYITRDMIVEGLYLKAGYYFSGLLFAFDLVGDDKHQQEMLLEGWKSFNEKAEIMDLASNIEKFLHQ
;
A
#
# COMPACT_ATOMS: atom_id res chain seq x y z
N HIS A 1 -9.61 -6.21 -3.98
CA HIS A 1 -9.54 -5.10 -4.95
C HIS A 1 -8.47 -5.38 -6.00
N GLY A 2 -7.25 -5.71 -5.58
CA GLY A 2 -6.11 -5.98 -6.45
C GLY A 2 -5.23 -4.75 -6.65
N ASP A 3 -5.85 -3.57 -6.72
CA ASP A 3 -5.19 -2.30 -6.98
C ASP A 3 -5.67 -1.16 -6.05
N ALA A 4 -5.65 -1.39 -4.74
CA ALA A 4 -6.16 -0.41 -3.76
C ALA A 4 -5.10 0.66 -3.46
N HIS A 5 -5.11 1.78 -4.19
CA HIS A 5 -4.25 2.95 -3.94
C HIS A 5 -5.10 4.23 -3.92
N GLY A 6 -4.51 5.37 -3.52
CA GLY A 6 -5.24 6.62 -3.30
C GLY A 6 -6.04 7.14 -4.51
N GLY A 7 -5.63 6.81 -5.73
CA GLY A 7 -6.37 7.14 -6.96
C GLY A 7 -7.65 6.34 -7.15
N ASN A 8 -7.76 5.19 -6.49
CA ASN A 8 -8.90 4.28 -6.51
C ASN A 8 -9.74 4.35 -5.23
N ILE A 9 -9.48 5.30 -4.34
CA ILE A 9 -10.26 5.54 -3.12
C ILE A 9 -11.02 6.86 -3.31
N TYR A 10 -12.31 6.84 -3.04
CA TYR A 10 -13.12 8.06 -3.02
C TYR A 10 -13.72 8.29 -1.64
N PHE A 11 -13.95 9.56 -1.35
CA PHE A 11 -14.62 10.05 -0.16
C PHE A 11 -15.79 10.93 -0.59
N THR A 12 -16.95 10.79 0.06
CA THR A 12 -18.12 11.65 -0.15
C THR A 12 -18.46 12.39 1.14
N GLY A 13 -19.15 13.53 1.04
CA GLY A 13 -19.53 14.37 2.17
C GLY A 13 -18.67 15.64 2.35
N GLY A 14 -19.36 16.74 2.72
CA GLY A 14 -18.91 18.05 3.25
C GLY A 14 -17.75 18.86 2.67
N ASN A 15 -17.76 20.17 3.00
CA ASN A 15 -16.68 21.11 2.69
C ASN A 15 -15.54 20.98 3.73
N GLY A 16 -14.59 20.07 3.49
CA GLY A 16 -13.36 19.90 4.28
C GLY A 16 -13.19 18.52 4.92
N ASP A 17 -11.98 18.22 5.41
CA ASP A 17 -11.53 16.89 5.87
C ASP A 17 -12.37 16.27 7.00
N ASP A 18 -13.08 17.08 7.79
CA ASP A 18 -13.84 16.63 8.96
C ASP A 18 -15.25 16.10 8.66
N ASN A 19 -15.69 16.10 7.40
CA ASN A 19 -17.08 15.79 7.02
C ASN A 19 -17.20 14.63 6.03
N VAL A 20 -16.32 13.62 6.12
CA VAL A 20 -16.45 12.40 5.32
C VAL A 20 -17.69 11.62 5.78
N GLU A 21 -18.68 11.52 4.89
CA GLU A 21 -19.92 10.77 5.08
C GLU A 21 -19.76 9.32 4.61
N GLU A 22 -19.12 9.10 3.45
CA GLU A 22 -18.84 7.76 2.93
C GLU A 22 -17.42 7.65 2.38
N VAL A 23 -16.90 6.43 2.42
CA VAL A 23 -15.65 6.02 1.78
C VAL A 23 -15.90 4.79 0.93
N GLY A 24 -15.28 4.73 -0.25
CA GLY A 24 -15.39 3.56 -1.11
C GLY A 24 -14.20 3.37 -2.05
N LEU A 25 -14.25 2.25 -2.78
CA LEU A 25 -13.24 1.86 -3.76
C LEU A 25 -13.83 1.92 -5.19
N LEU A 26 -13.05 2.49 -6.11
CA LEU A 26 -13.28 2.51 -7.54
C LEU A 26 -12.31 1.56 -8.25
N ASP A 27 -12.59 1.29 -9.52
CA ASP A 27 -11.69 0.55 -10.41
C ASP A 27 -11.43 -0.91 -10.00
N TRP A 28 -12.50 -1.72 -10.12
CA TRP A 28 -12.48 -3.14 -9.80
C TRP A 28 -11.84 -4.01 -10.90
N GLN A 29 -11.16 -3.46 -11.91
CA GLN A 29 -10.69 -4.26 -13.07
C GLN A 29 -9.68 -5.36 -12.71
N THR A 30 -8.97 -5.22 -11.59
CA THR A 30 -7.98 -6.19 -11.09
C THR A 30 -8.52 -7.11 -9.98
N TYR A 31 -9.83 -7.16 -9.77
CA TYR A 31 -10.39 -7.92 -8.66
C TYR A 31 -10.06 -9.42 -8.80
N SER A 32 -9.74 -10.05 -7.68
CA SER A 32 -9.52 -11.49 -7.61
C SER A 32 -9.99 -12.05 -6.28
N TYR A 33 -10.29 -13.36 -6.27
CA TYR A 33 -10.47 -14.10 -5.03
C TYR A 33 -9.08 -14.39 -4.45
N GLY A 34 -8.76 -13.77 -3.32
CA GLY A 34 -7.44 -13.87 -2.74
C GLY A 34 -7.35 -13.26 -1.35
N ASN A 35 -6.12 -13.21 -0.84
CA ASN A 35 -5.84 -12.67 0.49
C ASN A 35 -6.00 -11.13 0.47
N PRO A 36 -6.88 -10.54 1.30
CA PRO A 36 -7.13 -9.09 1.32
C PRO A 36 -5.93 -8.28 1.82
N ILE A 37 -4.90 -8.93 2.38
CA ILE A 37 -3.66 -8.29 2.83
C ILE A 37 -3.02 -7.45 1.75
N GLY A 38 -3.07 -7.88 0.48
CA GLY A 38 -2.50 -7.12 -0.62
C GLY A 38 -3.14 -5.73 -0.77
N ASP A 39 -4.45 -5.62 -0.52
CA ASP A 39 -5.16 -4.35 -0.57
C ASP A 39 -4.79 -3.47 0.63
N VAL A 40 -4.75 -4.04 1.84
CA VAL A 40 -4.38 -3.31 3.06
C VAL A 40 -2.95 -2.79 2.98
N ALA A 41 -2.02 -3.65 2.56
CA ALA A 41 -0.62 -3.29 2.35
C ALA A 41 -0.47 -2.17 1.32
N SER A 42 -1.23 -2.22 0.23
CA SER A 42 -1.24 -1.18 -0.79
C SER A 42 -1.75 0.16 -0.25
N VAL A 43 -2.81 0.16 0.58
CA VAL A 43 -3.30 1.39 1.21
C VAL A 43 -2.26 1.97 2.17
N LEU A 44 -1.72 1.16 3.08
CA LEU A 44 -0.71 1.62 4.04
C LEU A 44 0.53 2.18 3.32
N PHE A 45 1.01 1.48 2.31
CA PHE A 45 2.24 1.87 1.62
C PHE A 45 2.04 3.04 0.66
N ASN A 46 0.96 3.07 -0.11
CA ASN A 46 0.78 4.07 -1.18
C ASN A 46 0.02 5.33 -0.72
N CYS A 47 -0.80 5.26 0.33
CA CYS A 47 -1.72 6.36 0.68
C CYS A 47 -1.25 7.19 1.88
N LEU A 48 -0.37 6.66 2.73
CA LEU A 48 0.14 7.39 3.89
C LEU A 48 1.32 8.28 3.49
N SER A 49 1.48 9.43 4.17
CA SER A 49 2.77 10.14 4.15
C SER A 49 3.85 9.29 4.83
N LYS A 50 5.13 9.68 4.70
CA LYS A 50 6.22 9.00 5.40
C LYS A 50 6.04 9.05 6.92
N SER A 51 5.72 10.22 7.47
CA SER A 51 5.51 10.39 8.92
C SER A 51 4.34 9.53 9.39
N ASP A 52 3.20 9.58 8.70
CA ASP A 52 2.03 8.80 9.11
C ASP A 52 2.27 7.30 9.00
N PHE A 53 3.06 6.86 8.01
CA PHE A 53 3.45 5.46 7.89
C PHE A 53 4.33 5.00 9.05
N ILE A 54 5.21 5.86 9.58
CA ILE A 54 6.02 5.53 10.76
C ILE A 54 5.14 5.50 12.00
N ASP A 55 4.34 6.56 12.18
CA ASP A 55 3.68 6.85 13.45
C ASP A 55 2.39 6.03 13.64
N HIS A 56 1.73 5.62 12.54
CA HIS A 56 0.37 5.07 12.60
C HIS A 56 0.17 3.69 11.95
N ARG A 57 1.14 3.15 11.19
CA ARG A 57 0.93 1.86 10.49
C ARG A 57 0.54 0.72 11.44
N GLU A 58 1.12 0.68 12.63
CA GLU A 58 0.90 -0.41 13.58
C GLU A 58 -0.53 -0.37 14.13
N ASP A 59 -1.02 0.82 14.45
CA ASP A 59 -2.39 1.06 14.91
C ASP A 59 -3.42 0.76 13.81
N LEU A 60 -3.11 1.14 12.58
CA LEU A 60 -3.97 0.86 11.42
C LEU A 60 -4.06 -0.64 11.12
N MET A 61 -2.96 -1.38 11.24
CA MET A 61 -2.97 -2.85 11.13
C MET A 61 -3.84 -3.48 12.21
N ASP A 62 -3.73 -3.02 13.45
CA ASP A 62 -4.58 -3.50 14.54
C ASP A 62 -6.05 -3.16 14.32
N ALA A 63 -6.35 -1.95 13.89
CA ALA A 63 -7.71 -1.52 13.59
C ALA A 63 -8.35 -2.43 12.53
N TYR A 64 -7.60 -2.79 11.49
CA TYR A 64 -8.04 -3.72 10.46
C TYR A 64 -8.33 -5.13 11.02
N ILE A 65 -7.39 -5.71 11.76
CA ILE A 65 -7.56 -7.05 12.38
C ILE A 65 -8.76 -7.06 13.34
N GLN A 66 -8.90 -6.01 14.15
CA GLN A 66 -10.03 -5.89 15.08
C GLN A 66 -11.37 -5.71 14.35
N ALA A 67 -11.40 -4.98 13.22
CA ALA A 67 -12.61 -4.84 12.41
C ALA A 67 -13.08 -6.20 11.86
N LEU A 68 -12.16 -7.04 11.39
CA LEU A 68 -12.45 -8.42 10.99
C LEU A 68 -13.03 -9.23 12.16
N ARG A 69 -12.36 -9.21 13.31
CA ARG A 69 -12.79 -9.95 14.51
C ARG A 69 -14.19 -9.54 14.97
N ARG A 70 -14.52 -8.24 14.95
CA ARG A 70 -15.87 -7.74 15.30
C ARG A 70 -16.98 -8.28 14.38
N ARG A 71 -16.64 -8.72 13.17
CA ARG A 71 -17.57 -9.35 12.23
C ARG A 71 -17.63 -10.89 12.37
N GLY A 72 -17.02 -11.45 13.41
CA GLY A 72 -16.96 -12.89 13.63
C GLY A 72 -15.94 -13.61 12.74
N VAL A 73 -15.07 -12.85 12.05
CA VAL A 73 -13.95 -13.45 11.34
C VAL A 73 -12.90 -13.85 12.37
N GLU A 74 -12.83 -15.14 12.67
CA GLU A 74 -11.72 -15.75 13.42
C GLU A 74 -10.48 -15.73 12.50
N ALA A 75 -9.89 -14.55 12.35
CA ALA A 75 -8.92 -14.27 11.30
C ALA A 75 -7.67 -15.16 11.44
N TYR A 76 -7.34 -15.87 10.36
CA TYR A 76 -5.98 -16.39 10.11
C TYR A 76 -4.97 -15.27 9.87
N ILE A 77 -5.45 -14.06 9.54
CA ILE A 77 -4.64 -12.90 9.22
C ILE A 77 -3.99 -12.38 10.51
N THR A 78 -2.67 -12.54 10.59
CA THR A 78 -1.82 -12.00 11.65
C THR A 78 -1.17 -10.69 11.23
N ARG A 79 -0.57 -9.97 12.19
CA ARG A 79 0.26 -8.80 11.89
C ARG A 79 1.41 -9.18 10.94
N ASP A 80 2.08 -10.30 11.21
CA ASP A 80 3.20 -10.77 10.41
C ASP A 80 2.81 -10.98 8.94
N MET A 81 1.62 -11.55 8.68
CA MET A 81 1.14 -11.70 7.31
C MET A 81 0.89 -10.34 6.64
N ILE A 82 0.43 -9.32 7.37
CA ILE A 82 0.29 -7.97 6.81
C ILE A 82 1.65 -7.36 6.50
N VAL A 83 2.64 -7.56 7.37
CA VAL A 83 4.03 -7.12 7.17
C VAL A 83 4.66 -7.82 5.96
N GLU A 84 4.48 -9.13 5.81
CA GLU A 84 4.87 -9.87 4.60
C GLU A 84 4.20 -9.30 3.35
N GLY A 85 2.91 -8.97 3.44
CA GLY A 85 2.17 -8.28 2.39
C GLY A 85 2.75 -6.92 2.03
N LEU A 86 3.22 -6.14 3.01
CA LEU A 86 3.91 -4.88 2.80
C LEU A 86 5.22 -5.08 2.04
N TYR A 87 6.02 -6.09 2.38
CA TYR A 87 7.25 -6.40 1.65
C TYR A 87 6.97 -6.82 0.20
N LEU A 88 5.98 -7.69 0.00
CA LEU A 88 5.56 -8.10 -1.34
C LEU A 88 5.07 -6.91 -2.16
N LYS A 89 4.23 -6.05 -1.59
CA LYS A 89 3.73 -4.85 -2.29
C LYS A 89 4.82 -3.83 -2.57
N ALA A 90 5.78 -3.64 -1.67
CA ALA A 90 6.94 -2.81 -1.93
C ALA A 90 7.75 -3.35 -3.13
N GLY A 91 7.98 -4.67 -3.21
CA GLY A 91 8.61 -5.30 -4.36
C GLY A 91 7.83 -5.13 -5.68
N TYR A 92 6.50 -5.27 -5.64
CA TYR A 92 5.63 -5.03 -6.79
C TYR A 92 5.64 -3.56 -7.24
N TYR A 93 5.64 -2.62 -6.30
CA TYR A 93 5.69 -1.19 -6.62
C TYR A 93 7.03 -0.82 -7.24
N PHE A 94 8.12 -1.35 -6.69
CA PHE A 94 9.47 -1.20 -7.23
C PHE A 94 9.58 -1.71 -8.67
N SER A 95 9.09 -2.93 -8.94
CA SER A 95 9.12 -3.48 -10.30
C SER A 95 8.21 -2.70 -11.26
N GLY A 96 7.06 -2.22 -10.79
CA GLY A 96 6.19 -1.32 -11.53
C GLY A 96 6.86 0.00 -11.92
N LEU A 97 7.58 0.63 -10.98
CA LEU A 97 8.34 1.85 -11.26
C LEU A 97 9.43 1.60 -12.31
N LEU A 98 10.21 0.53 -12.18
CA LEU A 98 11.24 0.18 -13.17
C LEU A 98 10.65 -0.04 -14.57
N PHE A 99 9.51 -0.75 -14.64
CA PHE A 99 8.80 -0.97 -15.90
C PHE A 99 8.25 0.35 -16.47
N ALA A 100 7.73 1.24 -15.62
CA ALA A 100 7.25 2.54 -16.06
C ALA A 100 8.40 3.41 -16.61
N PHE A 101 9.58 3.38 -15.99
CA PHE A 101 10.78 4.06 -16.50
C PHE A 101 11.16 3.58 -17.90
N ASP A 102 11.06 2.27 -18.18
CA ASP A 102 11.30 1.70 -19.50
C ASP A 102 10.24 2.16 -20.53
N LEU A 103 8.97 2.23 -20.12
CA LEU A 103 7.86 2.64 -20.99
C LEU A 103 7.87 4.11 -21.39
N VAL A 104 8.24 5.02 -20.47
CA VAL A 104 8.18 6.48 -20.74
C VAL A 104 9.30 6.95 -21.67
N GLY A 105 10.34 6.13 -21.89
CA GLY A 105 11.46 6.46 -22.77
C GLY A 105 12.12 7.78 -22.35
N ASP A 106 12.31 8.70 -23.29
CA ASP A 106 12.99 9.99 -23.09
C ASP A 106 12.05 11.16 -22.70
N ASP A 107 10.78 10.89 -22.34
CA ASP A 107 9.88 11.94 -21.86
C ASP A 107 10.32 12.44 -20.48
N LYS A 108 11.00 13.59 -20.46
CA LYS A 108 11.55 14.18 -19.23
C LYS A 108 10.50 14.47 -18.17
N HIS A 109 9.29 14.89 -18.56
CA HIS A 109 8.26 15.23 -17.58
C HIS A 109 7.76 13.96 -16.88
N GLN A 110 7.54 12.90 -17.65
CA GLN A 110 7.15 11.60 -17.10
C GLN A 110 8.29 10.99 -16.26
N GLN A 111 9.55 11.11 -16.70
CA GLN A 111 10.71 10.68 -15.92
C GLN A 111 10.82 11.41 -14.57
N GLU A 112 10.58 12.73 -14.54
CA GLU A 112 10.59 13.53 -13.31
C GLU A 112 9.51 13.06 -12.33
N MET A 113 8.28 12.81 -12.81
CA MET A 113 7.21 12.24 -11.99
C MET A 113 7.57 10.87 -11.41
N LEU A 114 8.16 9.99 -12.23
CA LEU A 114 8.60 8.67 -11.77
C LEU A 114 9.77 8.76 -10.77
N LEU A 115 10.66 9.74 -10.93
CA LEU A 115 11.75 10.02 -9.97
C LEU A 115 11.22 10.47 -8.61
N GLU A 116 10.14 11.26 -8.58
CA GLU A 116 9.47 11.62 -7.33
C GLU A 116 8.83 10.40 -6.65
N GLY A 117 8.14 9.57 -7.43
CA GLY A 117 7.60 8.29 -6.95
C GLY A 117 8.68 7.36 -6.40
N TRP A 118 9.82 7.27 -7.08
CA TRP A 118 11.00 6.52 -6.63
C TRP A 118 11.55 7.04 -5.29
N LYS A 119 11.70 8.35 -5.13
CA LYS A 119 12.19 8.94 -3.87
C LYS A 119 11.25 8.60 -2.71
N SER A 120 9.94 8.75 -2.91
CA SER A 120 8.95 8.40 -1.90
C SER A 120 9.00 6.92 -1.52
N PHE A 121 9.14 6.04 -2.52
CA PHE A 121 9.34 4.61 -2.31
C PHE A 121 10.59 4.32 -1.48
N ASN A 122 11.75 4.83 -1.90
CA ASN A 122 13.04 4.54 -1.27
C ASN A 122 13.05 4.93 0.21
N GLU A 123 12.47 6.08 0.55
CA GLU A 123 12.38 6.53 1.94
C GLU A 123 11.59 5.57 2.83
N LYS A 124 10.50 4.99 2.32
CA LYS A 124 9.71 3.98 3.06
C LYS A 124 10.39 2.62 3.07
N ALA A 125 11.03 2.23 1.97
CA ALA A 125 11.77 0.98 1.86
C ALA A 125 12.94 0.93 2.86
N GLU A 126 13.65 2.05 3.06
CA GLU A 126 14.70 2.18 4.08
C GLU A 126 14.16 2.01 5.51
N ILE A 127 13.02 2.63 5.83
CA ILE A 127 12.36 2.49 7.15
C ILE A 127 12.00 1.03 7.42
N MET A 128 11.56 0.33 6.39
CA MET A 128 11.18 -1.07 6.47
C MET A 128 12.36 -2.03 6.44
N ASP A 129 13.59 -1.53 6.32
CA ASP A 129 14.80 -2.33 6.07
C ASP A 129 14.56 -3.39 4.98
N LEU A 130 13.91 -2.96 3.90
CA LEU A 130 13.33 -3.85 2.89
C LEU A 130 14.40 -4.77 2.28
N ALA A 131 15.61 -4.27 2.07
CA ALA A 131 16.72 -5.05 1.54
C ALA A 131 17.09 -6.23 2.46
N SER A 132 17.30 -5.99 3.75
CA SER A 132 17.62 -7.05 4.71
C SER A 132 16.46 -8.04 4.89
N ASN A 133 15.23 -7.55 4.86
CA ASN A 133 14.05 -8.38 5.09
C ASN A 133 13.66 -9.22 3.87
N ILE A 134 13.87 -8.72 2.64
CA ILE A 134 13.74 -9.51 1.41
C ILE A 134 14.81 -10.62 1.39
N GLU A 135 16.07 -10.31 1.73
CA GLU A 135 17.12 -11.34 1.81
C GLU A 135 16.76 -12.46 2.78
N LYS A 136 16.26 -12.11 3.98
CA LYS A 136 15.78 -13.12 4.95
C LYS A 136 14.63 -13.95 4.42
N PHE A 137 13.68 -13.33 3.71
CA PHE A 137 12.53 -14.02 3.13
C PHE A 137 12.92 -14.99 2.00
N LEU A 138 13.89 -14.61 1.16
CA LEU A 138 14.38 -15.45 0.05
C LEU A 138 15.24 -16.65 0.51
N HIS A 139 15.72 -16.64 1.76
CA HIS A 139 16.57 -17.68 2.34
C HIS A 139 15.86 -18.60 3.35
N GLN A 140 14.54 -18.46 3.52
CA GLN A 140 13.67 -19.38 4.27
C GLN A 140 13.11 -20.47 3.35
#